data_AF-A0A4U6UJJ6-F1
#
_entry.id   AF-A0A4U6UJJ6-F1
#
_cell.length_a   1.000
_cell.length_b   1.000
_cell.length_c   1.000
_cell.angle_alpha   90.00
_cell.angle_beta   90.00
_cell.angle_gamma   90.00
#
_symmetry.space_group_name_H-M   'P 1'
#
loop_
_entity.id
_entity.type
_entity.pdbx_description
1 polymer ?
#
loop_
_entity_poly.entity_id
_entity_poly.type
_entity_poly.pdbx_seq_one_letter_code
_entity_poly.pdbx_strand_id
1 'polypeptide(L)'
;MEEVLDSEMMPDSKMTLALEMALDSVEIGPDSVEMASDSVNVVPDSAEVMSESLCARCGTFHADNDDEGCYQARHEASRCAHCGIVHRDYDLTTWILDGIEKFDCELNLPGVEKLQMDGDAILLPEHVIKKLDEIYNMKKLEDAKMKQDAKKQQ
;
A
#
# COMPACT_ATOMS: atom_id res chain seq x y z
N MET A 1 -5.17 19.87 -50.43
CA MET A 1 -6.26 19.19 -49.70
C MET A 1 -5.56 18.28 -48.70
N GLU A 2 -5.08 18.83 -47.60
CA GLU A 2 -5.87 19.08 -46.36
C GLU A 2 -6.23 17.72 -45.73
N GLU A 3 -5.90 17.38 -44.49
CA GLU A 3 -5.74 18.19 -43.29
C GLU A 3 -4.71 17.64 -42.29
N VAL A 4 -4.18 18.59 -41.52
CA VAL A 4 -3.52 18.51 -40.21
C VAL A 4 -4.54 18.08 -39.15
N LEU A 5 -4.17 17.17 -38.24
CA LEU A 5 -4.64 17.23 -36.84
C LEU A 5 -3.60 16.59 -35.92
N ASP A 6 -2.86 17.47 -35.25
CA ASP A 6 -2.24 17.23 -33.94
C ASP A 6 -3.29 16.66 -32.97
N SER A 7 -2.90 15.68 -32.16
CA SER A 7 -3.65 15.37 -30.94
C SER A 7 -2.71 14.77 -29.90
N GLU A 8 -2.10 15.68 -29.14
CA GLU A 8 -1.52 15.38 -27.84
C GLU A 8 -2.63 14.93 -26.88
N MET A 9 -2.50 13.75 -26.29
CA MET A 9 -3.38 13.29 -25.23
C MET A 9 -2.54 13.04 -23.96
N MET A 10 -2.54 14.04 -23.07
CA MET A 10 -2.08 13.86 -21.69
C MET A 10 -3.06 12.95 -20.95
N PRO A 11 -2.60 12.05 -20.06
CA PRO A 11 -3.48 11.44 -19.07
C PRO A 11 -3.44 12.28 -17.78
N ASP A 12 -4.34 13.26 -17.65
CA ASP A 12 -4.62 13.85 -16.33
C ASP A 12 -5.61 12.93 -15.59
N SER A 13 -5.07 11.87 -14.99
CA SER A 13 -5.84 10.94 -14.17
C SER A 13 -5.95 11.46 -12.75
N LYS A 14 -6.81 12.47 -12.53
CA LYS A 14 -7.24 12.88 -11.20
C LYS A 14 -8.57 12.21 -10.85
N MET A 15 -8.51 11.04 -10.21
CA MET A 15 -9.70 10.37 -9.68
C MET A 15 -10.15 11.09 -8.39
N THR A 16 -11.10 12.01 -8.52
CA THR A 16 -11.88 12.52 -7.39
C THR A 16 -13.13 11.66 -7.22
N LEU A 17 -13.17 10.83 -6.17
CA LEU A 17 -14.38 10.10 -5.77
C LEU A 17 -15.21 11.00 -4.85
N ALA A 18 -16.16 11.74 -5.43
CA ALA A 18 -17.22 12.41 -4.68
C ALA A 18 -18.41 11.45 -4.58
N LEU A 19 -18.61 10.87 -3.41
CA LEU A 19 -19.82 10.11 -3.09
C LEU A 19 -20.90 11.10 -2.64
N GLU A 20 -21.75 11.54 -3.57
CA GLU A 20 -22.95 12.29 -3.24
C GLU A 20 -24.02 11.34 -2.69
N MET A 21 -24.30 11.44 -1.40
CA MET A 21 -25.47 10.78 -0.80
C MET A 21 -26.60 11.81 -0.67
N ALA A 22 -27.55 11.74 -1.61
CA ALA A 22 -28.81 12.47 -1.55
C ALA A 22 -29.67 11.92 -0.40
N LEU A 23 -29.98 12.76 0.58
CA LEU A 23 -30.96 12.46 1.62
C LEU A 23 -32.34 12.94 1.15
N ASP A 24 -33.18 12.00 0.72
CA ASP A 24 -34.58 12.29 0.43
C ASP A 24 -35.35 12.39 1.77
N SER A 25 -35.83 13.59 2.06
CA SER A 25 -36.62 13.90 3.25
C SER A 25 -38.10 13.84 2.89
N VAL A 26 -38.86 12.99 3.58
CA VAL A 26 -40.34 13.06 3.57
C VAL A 26 -40.85 13.48 4.95
N GLU A 27 -41.51 14.64 4.90
CA GLU A 27 -42.26 15.37 5.90
C GLU A 27 -43.52 14.61 6.35
N ILE A 28 -43.78 14.54 7.67
CA ILE A 28 -45.09 14.22 8.24
C ILE A 28 -45.36 15.21 9.38
N GLY A 29 -46.39 16.05 9.20
CA GLY A 29 -46.84 17.07 10.16
C GLY A 29 -47.51 16.49 11.42
N PRO A 30 -47.77 17.34 12.45
CA PRO A 30 -48.16 16.86 13.76
C PRO A 30 -49.68 16.69 13.86
N ASP A 31 -50.14 15.57 14.39
CA ASP A 31 -51.44 15.53 15.04
C ASP A 31 -51.46 14.58 16.25
N SER A 32 -51.50 15.22 17.42
CA SER A 32 -52.25 14.89 18.65
C SER A 32 -52.46 13.40 19.05
N VAL A 33 -51.95 12.99 20.21
CA VAL A 33 -52.62 12.99 21.53
C VAL A 33 -51.76 12.20 22.54
N GLU A 34 -51.58 12.84 23.70
CA GLU A 34 -51.12 12.39 25.02
C GLU A 34 -51.37 10.90 25.37
N MET A 35 -50.41 10.25 26.05
CA MET A 35 -50.57 9.66 27.39
C MET A 35 -49.44 8.67 27.74
N ALA A 36 -48.90 8.86 28.95
CA ALA A 36 -48.37 7.86 29.87
C ALA A 36 -46.86 7.51 29.85
N SER A 37 -46.23 7.96 30.94
CA SER A 37 -45.19 7.29 31.73
C SER A 37 -43.79 7.18 31.13
N ASP A 38 -43.00 8.20 31.46
CA ASP A 38 -41.60 8.39 31.10
C ASP A 38 -40.69 7.39 31.85
N SER A 39 -40.50 6.21 31.26
CA SER A 39 -39.31 5.39 31.49
C SER A 39 -38.69 5.12 30.12
N VAL A 40 -37.90 6.09 29.64
CA VAL A 40 -37.05 5.87 28.47
C VAL A 40 -36.02 4.82 28.87
N ASN A 41 -36.29 3.57 28.54
CA ASN A 41 -35.23 2.61 28.29
C ASN A 41 -34.49 3.16 27.07
N VAL A 42 -33.45 3.96 27.33
CA VAL A 42 -32.49 4.34 26.31
C VAL A 42 -31.81 3.04 25.92
N VAL A 43 -32.38 2.35 24.94
CA VAL A 43 -31.64 1.36 24.17
C VAL A 43 -30.47 2.16 23.62
N PRO A 44 -29.23 1.91 24.06
CA PRO A 44 -28.11 2.52 23.37
C PRO A 44 -28.22 1.96 21.98
N ASP A 45 -28.51 2.84 21.01
CA ASP A 45 -28.33 2.52 19.61
C ASP A 45 -26.95 1.90 19.53
N SER A 46 -26.87 0.63 19.16
CA SER A 46 -25.66 -0.17 19.21
C SER A 46 -24.71 0.34 18.13
N ALA A 47 -24.19 1.56 18.29
CA ALA A 47 -22.92 1.92 17.76
C ALA A 47 -21.96 0.91 18.40
N GLU A 48 -21.54 -0.08 17.60
CA GLU A 48 -20.39 -0.90 17.95
C GLU A 48 -19.23 0.06 18.16
N VAL A 49 -19.06 0.51 19.40
CA VAL A 49 -17.88 1.26 19.84
C VAL A 49 -16.78 0.21 19.87
N MET A 50 -16.15 -0.01 18.71
CA MET A 50 -14.96 -0.84 18.58
C MET A 50 -13.97 -0.33 19.61
N SER A 51 -13.85 -1.06 20.71
CA SER A 51 -13.04 -0.65 21.85
C SER A 51 -11.61 -0.97 21.47
N GLU A 52 -10.84 0.06 21.11
CA GLU A 52 -9.40 -0.09 20.93
C GLU A 52 -8.77 -0.42 22.29
N SER A 53 -8.01 -1.51 22.35
CA SER A 53 -7.34 -1.97 23.56
C SER A 53 -5.84 -2.03 23.33
N LEU A 54 -5.06 -1.89 24.41
CA LEU A 54 -3.62 -2.04 24.35
C LEU A 54 -3.28 -3.52 24.15
N CYS A 55 -2.79 -3.88 22.98
CA CYS A 55 -2.46 -5.25 22.66
C CYS A 55 -1.17 -5.70 23.34
N ALA A 56 -1.23 -6.73 24.18
CA ALA A 56 -0.07 -7.29 24.87
C ALA A 56 0.99 -7.88 23.91
N ARG A 57 0.63 -8.21 22.67
CA ARG A 57 1.54 -8.82 21.69
C ARG A 57 2.41 -7.79 20.96
N CYS A 58 1.85 -6.64 20.61
CA CYS A 58 2.51 -5.62 19.80
C CYS A 58 2.71 -4.29 20.52
N GLY A 59 2.07 -4.07 21.68
CA GLY A 59 2.20 -2.86 22.48
C GLY A 59 1.50 -1.62 21.89
N THR A 60 0.69 -1.78 20.85
CA THR A 60 -0.09 -0.71 20.22
C THR A 60 -1.57 -0.84 20.51
N PHE A 61 -2.33 0.24 20.34
CA PHE A 61 -3.79 0.23 20.44
C PHE A 61 -4.39 -0.22 19.12
N HIS A 62 -5.26 -1.23 19.16
CA HIS A 62 -6.07 -1.69 18.03
C HIS A 62 -7.32 -2.40 18.56
N ALA A 63 -8.29 -2.68 17.69
CA ALA A 63 -9.50 -3.39 18.11
C ALA A 63 -9.16 -4.79 18.69
N ASP A 64 -9.99 -5.26 19.62
CA ASP A 64 -9.85 -6.61 20.17
C ASP A 64 -9.93 -7.66 19.05
N ASN A 65 -8.94 -8.55 18.98
CA ASN A 65 -8.76 -9.55 17.92
C ASN A 65 -8.42 -9.00 16.53
N ASP A 66 -7.90 -7.77 16.45
CA ASP A 66 -7.30 -7.25 15.21
C ASP A 66 -5.93 -7.89 14.96
N ASP A 67 -5.93 -9.12 14.45
CA ASP A 67 -4.71 -9.85 14.12
C ASP A 67 -3.88 -9.15 13.03
N GLU A 68 -4.54 -8.46 12.09
CA GLU A 68 -3.87 -7.72 11.02
C GLU A 68 -3.17 -6.47 11.58
N GLY A 69 -3.88 -5.66 12.39
CA GLY A 69 -3.27 -4.52 13.07
C GLY A 69 -2.14 -4.94 14.02
N CYS A 70 -2.32 -6.07 14.73
CA CYS A 70 -1.27 -6.67 15.56
C CYS A 70 -0.06 -7.12 14.74
N TYR A 71 -0.28 -7.71 13.57
CA TYR A 71 0.77 -8.11 12.64
C TYR A 71 1.51 -6.89 12.11
N GLN A 72 0.80 -5.90 11.58
CA GLN A 72 1.36 -4.69 11.01
C GLN A 72 2.20 -3.92 12.03
N ALA A 73 1.69 -3.74 13.25
CA ALA A 73 2.44 -3.08 14.33
C ALA A 73 3.76 -3.81 14.65
N ARG A 74 3.75 -5.15 14.70
CA ARG A 74 4.97 -5.94 14.92
C ARG A 74 5.90 -5.91 13.72
N HIS A 75 5.34 -5.89 12.52
CA HIS A 75 6.10 -5.78 11.27
C HIS A 75 6.86 -4.46 11.23
N GLU A 76 6.16 -3.34 11.44
CA GLU A 76 6.76 -2.00 11.51
C GLU A 76 7.79 -1.87 12.62
N ALA A 77 7.50 -2.38 13.81
CA ALA A 77 8.44 -2.39 14.93
C ALA A 77 9.69 -3.26 14.66
N SER A 78 9.62 -4.20 13.71
CA SER A 78 10.74 -5.07 13.35
C SER A 78 11.65 -4.51 12.26
N ARG A 79 11.39 -3.28 11.78
CA ARG A 79 12.26 -2.60 10.82
C ARG A 79 13.68 -2.45 11.37
N CYS A 80 14.65 -2.77 10.55
CA CYS A 80 16.06 -2.61 10.89
C CYS A 80 16.39 -1.12 11.10
N ALA A 81 17.08 -0.80 12.18
CA ALA A 81 17.49 0.59 12.45
C ALA A 81 18.50 1.12 11.42
N HIS A 82 19.22 0.24 10.72
CA HIS A 82 20.23 0.62 9.74
C HIS A 82 19.62 0.92 8.36
N CYS A 83 18.79 0.01 7.85
CA CYS A 83 18.24 0.11 6.49
C CYS A 83 16.73 0.35 6.41
N GLY A 84 16.03 0.42 7.55
CA GLY A 84 14.61 0.75 7.62
C GLY A 84 13.64 -0.33 7.11
N ILE A 85 14.13 -1.46 6.61
CA ILE A 85 13.31 -2.55 6.08
C ILE A 85 13.18 -3.72 7.07
N VAL A 86 12.19 -4.59 6.85
CA VAL A 86 12.00 -5.82 7.63
C VAL A 86 12.73 -6.96 6.92
N HIS A 87 13.83 -7.44 7.50
CA HIS A 87 14.69 -8.44 6.84
C HIS A 87 13.96 -9.75 6.51
N ARG A 88 13.03 -10.17 7.37
CA ARG A 88 12.23 -11.40 7.17
C ARG A 88 11.45 -11.42 5.85
N ASP A 89 11.11 -10.26 5.31
CA ASP A 89 10.40 -10.16 4.03
C ASP A 89 11.28 -10.57 2.84
N TYR A 90 12.61 -10.53 3.02
CA TYR A 90 13.60 -10.76 1.96
C TYR A 90 14.39 -12.07 2.15
N ASP A 91 14.34 -12.70 3.33
CA ASP A 91 15.04 -13.95 3.64
C ASP A 91 14.80 -15.04 2.56
N LEU A 92 13.55 -15.20 2.13
CA LEU A 92 13.19 -16.19 1.11
C LEU A 92 13.84 -15.87 -0.24
N THR A 93 13.85 -14.60 -0.64
CA THR A 93 14.44 -14.17 -1.91
C THR A 93 15.96 -14.32 -1.88
N THR A 94 16.62 -13.94 -0.79
CA THR A 94 18.08 -14.15 -0.64
C THR A 94 18.45 -15.60 -0.62
N TRP A 95 17.62 -16.45 -0.03
CA TRP A 95 17.85 -17.89 -0.04
C TRP A 95 17.77 -18.46 -1.45
N ILE A 96 16.77 -18.04 -2.24
CA ILE A 96 16.58 -18.51 -3.62
C ILE A 96 17.68 -18.01 -4.55
N LEU A 97 18.08 -16.74 -4.45
CA LEU A 97 19.00 -16.10 -5.39
C LEU A 97 20.47 -16.32 -5.03
N ASP A 98 20.82 -16.18 -3.75
CA ASP A 98 22.21 -16.09 -3.29
C ASP A 98 22.62 -17.27 -2.41
N GLY A 99 21.68 -18.17 -2.08
CA GLY A 99 21.92 -19.31 -1.18
C GLY A 99 22.19 -18.88 0.26
N ILE A 100 21.87 -17.63 0.61
CA ILE A 100 22.09 -17.08 1.94
C ILE A 100 20.83 -17.31 2.78
N GLU A 101 20.99 -17.92 3.96
CA GLU A 101 19.87 -18.30 4.82
C GLU A 101 19.04 -17.10 5.30
N LYS A 102 19.66 -15.93 5.47
CA LYS A 102 19.02 -14.72 6.00
C LYS A 102 19.51 -13.47 5.28
N PHE A 103 18.59 -12.54 5.04
CA PHE A 103 18.92 -11.24 4.49
C PHE A 103 19.83 -10.47 5.46
N ASP A 104 21.03 -10.16 4.98
CA ASP A 104 21.99 -9.30 5.65
C ASP A 104 22.03 -7.95 4.93
N CYS A 105 21.57 -6.88 5.59
CA CYS A 105 21.52 -5.56 4.98
C CYS A 105 22.90 -4.96 4.70
N GLU A 106 23.95 -5.40 5.39
CA GLU A 106 25.32 -4.91 5.10
C GLU A 106 25.87 -5.54 3.81
N LEU A 107 25.52 -6.80 3.56
CA LEU A 107 25.93 -7.52 2.36
C LEU A 107 25.07 -7.16 1.14
N ASN A 108 23.76 -7.03 1.33
CA ASN A 108 22.79 -6.87 0.25
C ASN A 108 22.51 -5.41 -0.11
N LEU A 109 22.71 -4.48 0.82
CA LEU A 109 22.52 -3.05 0.61
C LEU A 109 23.78 -2.25 1.00
N PRO A 110 24.93 -2.50 0.35
CA PRO A 110 26.15 -1.79 0.68
C PRO A 110 26.04 -0.30 0.35
N GLY A 111 26.51 0.56 1.26
CA GLY A 111 26.64 2.00 1.01
C GLY A 111 25.34 2.80 1.07
N VAL A 112 24.30 2.30 1.75
CA VAL A 112 23.05 3.04 2.00
C VAL A 112 23.30 4.40 2.66
N GLU A 113 24.33 4.50 3.50
CA GLU A 113 24.77 5.74 4.15
C GLU A 113 25.36 6.78 3.18
N LYS A 114 25.69 6.37 1.96
CA LYS A 114 26.25 7.23 0.91
C LYS A 114 25.20 7.65 -0.13
N LEU A 115 23.98 7.13 -0.02
CA LEU A 115 22.88 7.51 -0.90
C LEU A 115 22.43 8.92 -0.56
N GLN A 116 22.37 9.78 -1.58
CA GLN A 116 21.82 11.11 -1.42
C GLN A 116 20.30 11.04 -1.60
N MET A 117 19.57 11.64 -0.67
CA MET A 117 18.11 11.72 -0.71
C MET A 117 17.66 13.12 -1.14
N ASP A 118 16.55 13.19 -1.87
CA ASP A 118 15.77 14.41 -2.15
C ASP A 118 14.31 14.15 -1.77
N GLY A 119 13.93 14.57 -0.56
CA GLY A 119 12.66 14.16 0.05
C GLY A 119 12.58 12.64 0.21
N ASP A 120 11.56 12.04 -0.41
CA ASP A 120 11.35 10.59 -0.44
C ASP A 120 12.05 9.88 -1.63
N ALA A 121 12.76 10.63 -2.48
CA ALA A 121 13.45 10.09 -3.64
C ALA A 121 14.96 9.86 -3.36
N ILE A 122 15.48 8.71 -3.82
CA ILE A 122 16.92 8.44 -3.83
C ILE A 122 17.52 9.02 -5.11
N LEU A 123 18.54 9.87 -4.98
CA LEU A 123 19.31 10.38 -6.11
C LEU A 123 20.34 9.34 -6.55
N LEU A 124 20.08 8.72 -7.70
CA LEU A 124 20.99 7.76 -8.30
C LEU A 124 22.02 8.48 -9.18
N PRO A 125 23.33 8.18 -9.02
CA PRO A 125 24.34 8.66 -9.94
C PRO A 125 24.06 8.21 -11.39
N GLU A 126 24.44 9.02 -12.37
CA GLU A 126 24.15 8.77 -13.78
C GLU A 126 24.70 7.42 -14.29
N HIS A 127 25.84 6.99 -13.78
CA HIS A 127 26.42 5.68 -14.11
C HIS A 127 25.59 4.49 -13.62
N VAL A 128 24.83 4.64 -12.53
CA VAL A 128 23.91 3.62 -12.01
C VAL A 128 22.67 3.58 -12.88
N ILE A 129 22.10 4.74 -13.20
CA ILE A 129 20.93 4.87 -14.09
C ILE A 129 21.20 4.18 -15.43
N LYS A 130 22.36 4.46 -16.05
CA LYS A 130 22.76 3.83 -17.31
C LYS A 130 22.82 2.30 -17.22
N LYS A 131 23.37 1.75 -16.13
CA LYS A 131 23.41 0.30 -15.92
C LYS A 131 22.02 -0.30 -15.73
N LEU A 132 21.12 0.40 -15.02
CA LEU A 132 19.74 -0.04 -14.85
C LEU A 132 19.00 -0.08 -16.19
N ASP A 133 19.19 0.92 -17.04
CA ASP A 133 18.64 0.94 -18.39
C ASP A 133 19.16 -0.23 -19.23
N GLU A 134 20.48 -0.51 -19.18
CA GLU A 134 21.07 -1.65 -19.87
C GLU A 134 20.46 -2.98 -19.41
N ILE A 135 20.33 -3.19 -18.10
CA ILE A 135 19.71 -4.40 -17.52
C ILE A 135 18.24 -4.53 -17.95
N TYR A 136 17.47 -3.45 -17.85
CA TYR A 136 16.06 -3.44 -18.23
C TYR A 136 15.88 -3.79 -19.72
N ASN A 137 16.70 -3.19 -20.59
CA ASN A 137 16.66 -3.46 -22.02
C ASN A 137 17.06 -4.89 -22.38
N MET A 138 18.08 -5.44 -21.70
CA MET A 138 18.46 -6.85 -21.86
C MET A 138 17.32 -7.78 -21.45
N LYS A 139 16.71 -7.56 -20.28
CA LYS A 139 15.58 -8.37 -19.81
C LYS A 139 14.38 -8.30 -20.75
N LYS A 140 14.06 -7.10 -21.25
CA LYS A 140 12.99 -6.90 -22.24
C LYS A 140 13.26 -7.69 -23.54
N LEU A 141 14.51 -7.77 -23.98
CA LEU A 141 14.91 -8.58 -25.14
C LEU A 141 14.76 -10.08 -24.85
N GLU A 142 15.18 -10.53 -23.67
CA GLU A 142 15.05 -11.94 -23.25
C GLU A 142 13.59 -12.38 -23.19
N ASP A 143 12.72 -11.58 -22.57
CA ASP A 143 11.28 -11.85 -22.50
C ASP A 143 10.63 -11.91 -23.89
N ALA A 144 11.07 -11.04 -24.82
CA ALA A 144 10.58 -11.06 -26.20
C ALA A 144 11.02 -12.32 -26.95
N LYS A 145 12.26 -12.79 -26.74
CA LYS A 145 12.77 -14.04 -27.32
C LYS A 145 12.03 -15.26 -26.77
N MET A 146 11.85 -15.34 -25.44
CA MET A 146 11.08 -16.43 -24.82
C MET A 146 9.65 -16.52 -25.36
N LYS A 147 8.98 -15.37 -25.60
CA LYS A 147 7.65 -15.31 -26.22
C LYS A 147 7.65 -15.75 -27.68
N GLN A 148 8.69 -15.44 -28.45
CA GLN A 148 8.81 -15.91 -29.83
C GLN A 148 9.06 -17.41 -29.91
N ASP A 149 9.87 -17.96 -29.02
CA ASP A 149 10.19 -19.39 -29.01
C ASP A 149 9.02 -20.24 -28.49
N ALA A 150 8.25 -19.74 -27.52
CA ALA A 150 6.99 -20.35 -27.10
C ALA A 150 5.95 -20.40 -28.24
N LYS A 151 5.88 -19.37 -29.09
CA LYS A 151 5.00 -19.35 -30.27
C LYS A 151 5.44 -20.26 -31.42
N LYS A 152 6.70 -20.70 -31.45
CA LYS A 152 7.20 -21.65 -32.46
C LYS A 152 6.99 -23.12 -32.08
N GLN A 153 6.63 -23.38 -30.82
CA GLN A 153 6.39 -24.73 -30.29
C GLN A 153 4.90 -25.11 -30.20
N GLN A 154 3.99 -24.20 -30.62
CA GLN A 154 2.56 -24.45 -30.84
C GLN A 154 2.28 -24.55 -32.34
#